data_AF-A0A956X8V4-F1
#
_entry.id   AF-A0A956X8V4-F1
#
_cell.length_a   1.000
_cell.length_b   1.000
_cell.length_c   1.000
_cell.angle_alpha   90.00
_cell.angle_beta   90.00
_cell.angle_gamma   90.00
#
_symmetry.space_group_name_H-M   'P 1'
#
loop_
_entity.id
_entity.type
_entity.pdbx_description
1 polymer ?
#
loop_
_entity_poly.entity_id
_entity_poly.type
_entity_poly.pdbx_seq_one_letter_code
_entity_poly.pdbx_strand_id
1 'polypeptide(L)'
;MRRLIVILGVPIDDLNMTETLDRLEEFVRVGRATGKGHQIATVNADFVVKSMTDPELRYLLQEADLATADGMPLVWGARLLGVDLEGRVAGADMIPALAQRAAEKGYSIYFLGAAPGIAAQAAEILKEQYPGLIVAGVHSPPYSSVIDMDPAIIAEIKAARPDILLVAFGNPKQEKWIGMYGRDLGIPVMIGVGGTLDFITGNTKRAPEWMQRFGLEWLHRLLMEPRRLWRRYAVDMVGFGTFFLRQWWVMRRGNQPTPVLPKTDLVIVNETAVLNVEGHLTVSNYDGFNQTAQEALTVTPYLLVNLADAVFLDSSVIGSLVGLTKQARDAGGELWLAAVPPTIMQTLALLRLDRFFVIVDDTNSGLAQRQAHAQESTGSGSAGFEVITPPATRPDSAVPVMEAAWAVLKGPRRLDATTAPEMAETCAALLDDNPRVVLDLSETVLLASAGLAALAQINRLANERNGQLRVANCSKDVLRVIEMVRFDKVLALYSDVPAAMA
;
A
#
# COMPACT_ATOMS: atom_id res chain seq x y z
N MET A 1 -19.45 -4.33 3.71
CA MET A 1 -18.10 -3.74 3.69
C MET A 1 -17.91 -2.87 4.94
N ARG A 2 -16.69 -2.82 5.51
CA ARG A 2 -16.37 -1.91 6.61
C ARG A 2 -16.33 -0.46 6.11
N ARG A 3 -16.68 0.50 6.96
CA ARG A 3 -16.65 1.92 6.58
C ARG A 3 -15.20 2.40 6.55
N LEU A 4 -14.87 3.10 5.46
CA LEU A 4 -13.54 3.66 5.21
C LEU A 4 -13.69 5.15 4.98
N ILE A 5 -12.82 5.94 5.59
CA ILE A 5 -12.68 7.37 5.27
C ILE A 5 -11.28 7.64 4.76
N VAL A 6 -11.17 8.39 3.66
CA VAL A 6 -9.87 8.84 3.18
C VAL A 6 -9.49 10.17 3.83
N ILE A 7 -8.40 10.16 4.59
CA ILE A 7 -7.76 11.37 5.14
C ILE A 7 -6.46 11.56 4.39
N LEU A 8 -6.37 12.63 3.59
CA LEU A 8 -5.15 13.04 2.88
C LEU A 8 -4.55 11.93 2.01
N GLY A 9 -5.42 11.13 1.38
CA GLY A 9 -5.03 10.02 0.53
C GLY A 9 -4.79 8.70 1.25
N VAL A 10 -4.89 8.67 2.58
CA VAL A 10 -4.76 7.46 3.38
C VAL A 10 -6.16 6.98 3.81
N PRO A 11 -6.58 5.76 3.42
CA PRO A 11 -7.80 5.16 3.92
C PRO A 11 -7.64 4.81 5.41
N ILE A 12 -8.62 5.20 6.23
CA ILE A 12 -8.71 4.89 7.65
C ILE A 12 -9.97 4.09 7.88
N ASP A 13 -9.84 2.98 8.59
CA ASP A 13 -10.94 2.12 8.97
C ASP A 13 -11.72 2.70 10.14
N ASP A 14 -13.03 2.81 9.95
CA ASP A 14 -13.98 3.23 10.97
C ASP A 14 -14.43 2.00 11.76
N LEU A 15 -13.59 1.60 12.71
CA LEU A 15 -13.80 0.47 13.61
C LEU A 15 -13.43 0.84 15.04
N ASN A 16 -14.16 0.32 16.01
CA ASN A 16 -13.74 0.34 17.41
C ASN A 16 -12.72 -0.77 17.71
N MET A 17 -12.24 -0.82 18.97
CA MET A 17 -11.23 -1.79 19.40
C MET A 17 -11.73 -3.24 19.27
N THR A 18 -12.98 -3.53 19.64
CA THR A 18 -13.54 -4.89 19.57
C THR A 18 -13.62 -5.36 18.13
N GLU A 19 -14.19 -4.53 17.25
CA GLU A 19 -14.32 -4.83 15.82
C GLU A 19 -12.95 -4.99 15.14
N THR A 20 -11.97 -4.17 15.56
CA THR A 20 -10.58 -4.30 15.10
C THR A 20 -10.02 -5.67 15.47
N LEU A 21 -10.16 -6.11 16.73
CA LEU A 21 -9.66 -7.40 17.17
C LEU A 21 -10.40 -8.57 16.51
N ASP A 22 -11.71 -8.45 16.26
CA ASP A 22 -12.51 -9.45 15.55
C ASP A 22 -12.02 -9.60 14.10
N ARG A 23 -11.67 -8.48 13.47
CA ARG A 23 -11.09 -8.45 12.12
C ARG A 23 -9.70 -9.08 12.08
N LEU A 24 -8.85 -8.81 13.07
CA LEU A 24 -7.54 -9.47 13.17
C LEU A 24 -7.69 -10.99 13.35
N GLU A 25 -8.66 -11.45 14.15
CA GLU A 25 -8.96 -12.89 14.29
C GLU A 25 -9.43 -13.50 12.96
N GLU A 26 -10.27 -12.79 12.21
CA GLU A 26 -10.66 -13.21 10.85
C GLU A 26 -9.45 -13.33 9.93
N PHE A 27 -8.53 -12.35 9.93
CA PHE A 27 -7.31 -12.41 9.12
C PHE A 27 -6.40 -13.56 9.52
N VAL A 28 -6.27 -13.87 10.81
CA VAL A 28 -5.55 -15.06 11.26
C VAL A 28 -6.18 -16.33 10.67
N ARG A 29 -7.51 -16.47 10.77
CA ARG A 29 -8.23 -17.63 10.23
C ARG A 29 -8.09 -17.76 8.72
N VAL A 30 -8.28 -16.67 7.98
CA VAL A 30 -8.15 -16.65 6.51
C VAL A 30 -6.71 -16.96 6.11
N GLY A 31 -5.72 -16.30 6.72
CA GLY A 31 -4.32 -16.53 6.41
C GLY A 31 -3.84 -17.95 6.71
N ARG A 32 -4.33 -18.58 7.79
CA ARG A 32 -4.09 -20.02 8.04
C ARG A 32 -4.66 -20.91 6.95
N ALA A 33 -5.83 -20.57 6.41
CA ALA A 33 -6.51 -21.37 5.39
C ALA A 33 -5.94 -21.18 3.98
N THR A 34 -5.48 -19.97 3.64
CA THR A 34 -5.11 -19.60 2.26
C THR A 34 -3.64 -19.27 2.07
N GLY A 35 -2.87 -19.08 3.16
CA GLY A 35 -1.51 -18.53 3.11
C GLY A 35 -1.45 -17.02 2.85
N LYS A 36 -2.61 -16.33 2.78
CA LYS A 36 -2.65 -14.88 2.59
C LYS A 36 -2.21 -14.15 3.86
N GLY A 37 -1.17 -13.33 3.75
CA GLY A 37 -0.78 -12.40 4.80
C GLY A 37 -1.52 -11.07 4.71
N HIS A 38 -1.78 -10.45 5.85
CA HIS A 38 -2.48 -9.18 5.96
C HIS A 38 -1.64 -8.12 6.67
N GLN A 39 -1.46 -6.96 6.05
CA GLN A 39 -0.70 -5.84 6.62
C GLN A 39 -1.61 -4.88 7.37
N ILE A 40 -1.27 -4.60 8.63
CA ILE A 40 -1.99 -3.71 9.53
C ILE A 40 -1.13 -2.49 9.85
N ALA A 41 -1.67 -1.30 9.62
CA ALA A 41 -1.03 -0.03 9.92
C ALA A 41 -1.77 0.70 11.04
N THR A 42 -1.06 1.09 12.10
CA THR A 42 -1.60 1.95 13.17
C THR A 42 -1.35 3.41 12.80
N VAL A 43 -2.20 3.97 11.95
CA VAL A 43 -1.95 5.23 11.27
C VAL A 43 -2.14 6.39 12.23
N ASN A 44 -1.19 7.33 12.23
CA ASN A 44 -1.28 8.58 12.96
C ASN A 44 -0.91 9.77 12.05
N ALA A 45 -0.92 11.00 12.57
CA ALA A 45 -0.63 12.19 11.77
C ALA A 45 0.77 12.16 11.08
N ASP A 46 1.78 11.58 11.73
CA ASP A 46 3.14 11.46 11.16
C ASP A 46 3.17 10.51 9.95
N PHE A 47 2.37 9.44 9.97
CA PHE A 47 2.22 8.54 8.83
C PHE A 47 1.65 9.30 7.62
N VAL A 48 0.58 10.05 7.87
CA VAL A 48 -0.10 10.84 6.83
C VAL A 48 0.81 11.92 6.26
N VAL A 49 1.58 12.62 7.10
CA VAL A 49 2.48 13.67 6.64
C VAL A 49 3.68 13.09 5.88
N LYS A 50 4.27 11.99 6.35
CA LYS A 50 5.36 11.31 5.62
C LYS A 50 4.90 10.79 4.27
N SER A 51 3.69 10.22 4.17
CA SER A 51 3.16 9.66 2.92
C SER A 51 2.97 10.71 1.81
N MET A 52 2.87 12.00 2.16
CA MET A 52 2.86 13.08 1.16
C MET A 52 4.17 13.21 0.39
N THR A 53 5.29 12.84 1.03
CA THR A 53 6.64 12.97 0.47
C THR A 53 7.26 11.63 0.07
N ASP A 54 6.81 10.53 0.65
CA ASP A 54 7.27 9.16 0.39
C ASP A 54 6.21 8.38 -0.43
N PRO A 55 6.41 8.21 -1.76
CA PRO A 55 5.44 7.54 -2.63
C PRO A 55 5.16 6.09 -2.26
N GLU A 56 6.18 5.37 -1.80
CA GLU A 56 6.07 3.97 -1.41
C GLU A 56 5.26 3.84 -0.10
N LEU A 57 5.57 4.64 0.92
CA LEU A 57 4.79 4.63 2.16
C LEU A 57 3.31 4.92 1.87
N ARG A 58 3.03 5.91 1.01
CA ARG A 58 1.65 6.23 0.63
C ARG A 58 0.93 5.04 0.01
N TYR A 59 1.58 4.37 -0.94
CA TYR A 59 1.03 3.18 -1.55
C TYR A 59 0.76 2.08 -0.52
N LEU A 60 1.72 1.79 0.36
CA LEU A 60 1.57 0.77 1.40
C LEU A 60 0.40 1.08 2.35
N LEU A 61 0.20 2.34 2.72
CA LEU A 61 -0.95 2.74 3.53
C LEU A 61 -2.27 2.70 2.75
N GLN A 62 -2.25 3.06 1.46
CA GLN A 62 -3.39 2.92 0.57
C GLN A 62 -3.78 1.47 0.36
N GLU A 63 -2.82 0.54 0.34
CA GLU A 63 -3.01 -0.90 0.14
C GLU A 63 -3.30 -1.68 1.42
N ALA A 64 -2.88 -1.21 2.59
CA ALA A 64 -3.00 -1.91 3.88
C ALA A 64 -4.36 -2.60 4.08
N ASP A 65 -4.33 -3.87 4.52
CA ASP A 65 -5.52 -4.66 4.80
C ASP A 65 -6.31 -4.12 5.98
N LEU A 66 -5.69 -3.34 6.87
CA LEU A 66 -6.37 -2.55 7.89
C LEU A 66 -5.52 -1.35 8.31
N ALA A 67 -6.13 -0.18 8.41
CA ALA A 67 -5.50 1.07 8.82
C ALA A 67 -6.29 1.69 9.98
N THR A 68 -5.80 1.50 11.21
CA THR A 68 -6.49 2.00 12.40
C THR A 68 -6.19 3.48 12.66
N ALA A 69 -7.13 4.19 13.29
CA ALA A 69 -6.94 5.57 13.73
C ALA A 69 -6.15 5.64 15.05
N ASP A 70 -4.81 5.66 14.97
CA ASP A 70 -3.88 5.78 16.10
C ASP A 70 -3.60 7.25 16.46
N GLY A 71 -4.64 7.98 16.88
CA GLY A 71 -4.48 9.32 17.43
C GLY A 71 -5.66 10.25 17.17
N MET A 72 -5.84 11.21 18.07
CA MET A 72 -6.93 12.19 17.99
C MET A 72 -6.93 13.08 16.74
N PRO A 73 -5.79 13.48 16.15
CA PRO A 73 -5.82 14.26 14.91
C PRO A 73 -6.60 13.59 13.77
N LEU A 74 -6.55 12.26 13.66
CA LEU A 74 -7.32 11.53 12.65
C LEU A 74 -8.81 11.48 12.99
N VAL A 75 -9.14 11.25 14.27
CA VAL A 75 -10.52 11.27 14.76
C VAL A 75 -11.17 12.64 14.53
N TRP A 76 -10.47 13.72 14.86
CA TRP A 76 -10.93 15.09 14.61
C TRP A 76 -11.02 15.39 13.11
N GLY A 77 -10.05 14.92 12.32
CA GLY A 77 -10.06 15.07 10.87
C GLY A 77 -11.28 14.39 10.23
N ALA A 78 -11.57 13.15 10.62
CA ALA A 78 -12.76 12.44 10.16
C ALA A 78 -14.05 13.20 10.52
N ARG A 79 -14.17 13.67 11.78
CA ARG A 79 -15.33 14.44 12.23
C ARG A 79 -15.52 15.72 11.42
N LEU A 80 -14.44 16.44 11.10
CA LEU A 80 -14.49 17.64 10.26
C LEU A 80 -14.90 17.33 8.81
N LEU A 81 -14.65 16.11 8.34
CA LEU A 81 -15.11 15.60 7.04
C LEU A 81 -16.52 15.01 7.08
N GLY A 82 -17.20 15.05 8.24
CA GLY A 82 -18.58 14.59 8.40
C GLY A 82 -18.73 13.14 8.84
N VAL A 83 -17.66 12.48 9.27
CA VAL A 83 -17.68 11.11 9.79
C VAL A 83 -17.27 11.08 11.25
N ASP A 84 -18.18 10.67 12.11
CA ASP A 84 -17.88 10.36 13.51
C ASP A 84 -17.32 8.94 13.60
N LEU A 85 -15.99 8.81 13.68
CA LEU A 85 -15.37 7.50 13.85
C LEU A 85 -15.83 6.83 15.15
N GLU A 86 -16.04 5.52 15.10
CA GLU A 86 -16.40 4.67 16.24
C GLU A 86 -15.39 4.78 17.40
N GLY A 87 -14.12 5.06 17.09
CA GLY A 87 -13.18 5.45 18.12
C GLY A 87 -11.72 5.55 17.68
N ARG A 88 -10.88 5.92 18.64
CA ARG A 88 -9.41 5.85 18.51
C ARG A 88 -8.96 4.43 18.81
N VAL A 89 -8.25 3.81 17.87
CA VAL A 89 -7.64 2.48 18.06
C VAL A 89 -6.12 2.62 17.98
N ALA A 90 -5.52 2.84 19.15
CA ALA A 90 -4.08 3.04 19.29
C ALA A 90 -3.33 1.72 19.37
N GLY A 91 -2.17 1.61 18.71
CA GLY A 91 -1.36 0.39 18.74
C GLY A 91 -0.97 -0.05 20.16
N ALA A 92 -0.67 0.93 21.03
CA ALA A 92 -0.32 0.67 22.42
C ALA A 92 -1.45 0.07 23.27
N ASP A 93 -2.71 0.24 22.86
CA ASP A 93 -3.87 -0.39 23.50
C ASP A 93 -4.24 -1.70 22.79
N MET A 94 -4.12 -1.73 21.46
CA MET A 94 -4.47 -2.87 20.62
C MET A 94 -3.56 -4.08 20.86
N ILE A 95 -2.25 -3.90 21.04
CA ILE A 95 -1.31 -5.02 21.16
C ILE A 95 -1.53 -5.85 22.45
N PRO A 96 -1.67 -5.26 23.65
CA PRO A 96 -2.03 -6.04 24.83
C PRO A 96 -3.37 -6.78 24.69
N ALA A 97 -4.39 -6.12 24.13
CA ALA A 97 -5.70 -6.74 23.91
C ALA A 97 -5.64 -7.89 22.88
N LEU A 98 -4.82 -7.75 21.84
CA LEU A 98 -4.54 -8.81 20.87
C LEU A 98 -3.78 -9.97 21.51
N ALA A 99 -2.80 -9.70 22.39
CA ALA A 99 -2.07 -10.72 23.11
C ALA A 99 -2.99 -11.52 24.05
N GLN A 100 -3.90 -10.85 24.75
CA GLN A 100 -4.94 -11.53 25.54
C GLN A 100 -5.77 -12.48 24.67
N ARG A 101 -6.29 -11.99 23.54
CA ARG A 101 -7.10 -12.80 22.63
C ARG A 101 -6.29 -13.94 22.00
N ALA A 102 -5.02 -13.71 21.70
CA ALA A 102 -4.11 -14.74 21.21
C ALA A 102 -3.90 -15.85 22.25
N ALA A 103 -3.75 -15.51 23.53
CA ALA A 103 -3.66 -16.49 24.62
C ALA A 103 -4.95 -17.33 24.75
N GLU A 104 -6.12 -16.69 24.65
CA GLU A 104 -7.43 -17.36 24.74
C GLU A 104 -7.68 -18.31 23.55
N LYS A 105 -7.20 -17.96 22.36
CA LYS A 105 -7.46 -18.68 21.09
C LYS A 105 -6.34 -19.61 20.66
N GLY A 106 -5.18 -19.56 21.33
CA GLY A 106 -3.99 -20.31 20.93
C GLY A 106 -3.32 -19.79 19.66
N TYR A 107 -3.34 -18.46 19.44
CA TYR A 107 -2.57 -17.82 18.39
C TYR A 107 -1.16 -17.48 18.88
N SER A 108 -0.19 -17.61 18.00
CA SER A 108 1.23 -17.39 18.28
C SER A 108 1.71 -16.02 17.79
N ILE A 109 2.51 -15.35 18.61
CA ILE A 109 3.04 -14.00 18.32
C ILE A 109 4.56 -14.05 18.19
N TYR A 110 5.08 -13.42 17.14
CA TYR A 110 6.51 -13.16 16.95
C TYR A 110 6.82 -11.67 17.11
N PHE A 111 7.88 -11.34 17.84
CA PHE A 111 8.30 -9.97 18.12
C PHE A 111 9.58 -9.63 17.37
N LEU A 112 9.49 -8.71 16.41
CA LEU A 112 10.61 -8.29 15.56
C LEU A 112 10.94 -6.81 15.78
N GLY A 113 12.20 -6.49 16.06
CA GLY A 113 12.69 -5.11 16.17
C GLY A 113 12.84 -4.59 17.59
N ALA A 114 12.62 -3.28 17.77
CA ALA A 114 12.97 -2.50 18.95
C ALA A 114 14.49 -2.53 19.28
N ALA A 115 14.88 -1.79 20.32
CA ALA A 115 16.24 -1.83 20.83
C ALA A 115 16.56 -3.20 21.44
N PRO A 116 17.84 -3.62 21.50
CA PRO A 116 18.23 -4.90 22.09
C PRO A 116 17.61 -5.12 23.47
N GLY A 117 16.93 -6.25 23.66
CA GLY A 117 16.27 -6.63 24.92
C GLY A 117 14.82 -6.14 25.08
N ILE A 118 14.40 -5.08 24.37
CA ILE A 118 13.04 -4.53 24.53
C ILE A 118 11.97 -5.50 24.03
N ALA A 119 12.16 -6.10 22.85
CA ALA A 119 11.20 -7.07 22.31
C ALA A 119 11.06 -8.32 23.20
N ALA A 120 12.17 -8.81 23.75
CA ALA A 120 12.19 -9.96 24.65
C ALA A 120 11.49 -9.65 25.97
N GLN A 121 11.79 -8.49 26.55
CA GLN A 121 11.13 -8.04 27.78
C GLN A 121 9.62 -7.83 27.57
N ALA A 122 9.20 -7.25 26.44
CA ALA A 122 7.78 -7.09 26.12
C ALA A 122 7.07 -8.45 25.99
N ALA A 123 7.71 -9.42 25.35
CA ALA A 123 7.17 -10.78 25.22
C ALA A 123 6.99 -11.46 26.58
N GLU A 124 7.96 -11.36 27.49
CA GLU A 124 7.85 -11.94 28.84
C GLU A 124 6.78 -11.24 29.69
N ILE A 125 6.69 -9.91 29.65
CA ILE A 125 5.62 -9.16 30.34
C ILE A 125 4.23 -9.62 29.85
N LEU A 126 4.05 -9.77 28.54
CA LEU A 126 2.77 -10.22 27.99
C LEU A 126 2.46 -11.68 28.33
N LYS A 127 3.47 -12.56 28.40
CA LYS A 127 3.28 -13.96 28.85
C LYS A 127 2.89 -14.04 30.32
N GLU A 128 3.50 -13.21 31.18
CA GLU A 128 3.13 -13.12 32.59
C GLU A 128 1.71 -12.60 32.78
N GLN A 129 1.31 -11.59 32.00
CA GLN A 129 -0.02 -10.99 32.07
C GLN A 129 -1.12 -11.90 31.49
N TYR A 130 -0.81 -12.68 30.45
CA TYR A 130 -1.76 -13.52 29.73
C TYR A 130 -1.28 -14.97 29.68
N PRO A 131 -1.53 -15.75 30.76
CA PRO A 131 -1.21 -17.18 30.78
C PRO A 131 -1.84 -17.91 29.59
N GLY A 132 -1.03 -18.61 28.81
CA GLY A 132 -1.45 -19.27 27.57
C GLY A 132 -0.96 -18.58 26.29
N LEU A 133 -0.39 -17.37 26.39
CA LEU A 133 0.23 -16.71 25.23
C LEU A 133 1.40 -17.52 24.68
N ILE A 134 1.34 -17.83 23.38
CA ILE A 134 2.41 -18.52 22.66
C ILE A 134 3.32 -17.47 22.02
N VAL A 135 4.57 -17.41 22.46
CA VAL A 135 5.59 -16.59 21.80
C VAL A 135 6.36 -17.47 20.84
N ALA A 136 6.13 -17.27 19.54
CA ALA A 136 6.75 -18.03 18.46
C ALA A 136 8.24 -17.70 18.29
N GLY A 137 8.64 -16.48 18.67
CA GLY A 137 10.03 -16.04 18.62
C GLY A 137 10.19 -14.55 18.90
N VAL A 138 11.43 -14.16 19.11
CA VAL A 138 11.83 -12.78 19.37
C VAL A 138 13.17 -12.52 18.69
N HIS A 139 13.25 -11.46 17.90
CA HIS A 139 14.48 -11.05 17.25
C HIS A 139 14.59 -9.52 17.16
N SER A 140 15.73 -8.95 17.56
CA SER A 140 16.01 -7.51 17.50
C SER A 140 17.25 -7.28 16.63
N PRO A 141 17.10 -7.07 15.31
CA PRO A 141 18.24 -6.93 14.43
C PRO A 141 18.93 -5.57 14.65
N PRO A 142 20.22 -5.44 14.32
CA PRO A 142 20.91 -4.15 14.33
C PRO A 142 20.20 -3.11 13.45
N TYR A 143 20.45 -1.84 13.73
CA TYR A 143 19.89 -0.76 12.92
C TYR A 143 20.56 -0.71 11.54
N SER A 144 19.86 -1.19 10.51
CA SER A 144 20.25 -1.11 9.10
C SER A 144 19.12 -0.57 8.22
N SER A 145 19.34 -0.35 6.91
CA SER A 145 18.24 -0.10 5.97
C SER A 145 17.41 -1.38 5.74
N VAL A 146 16.22 -1.29 5.17
CA VAL A 146 15.39 -2.49 4.85
C VAL A 146 16.12 -3.41 3.86
N ILE A 147 16.87 -2.83 2.93
CA ILE A 147 17.59 -3.54 1.87
C ILE A 147 18.85 -4.23 2.43
N ASP A 148 19.47 -3.65 3.46
CA ASP A 148 20.70 -4.18 4.08
C ASP A 148 20.41 -5.12 5.27
N MET A 149 19.15 -5.48 5.52
CA MET A 149 18.84 -6.43 6.60
C MET A 149 19.32 -7.83 6.25
N ASP A 150 19.74 -8.55 7.29
CA ASP A 150 20.18 -9.93 7.16
C ASP A 150 19.02 -10.82 6.65
N PRO A 151 19.17 -11.45 5.46
CA PRO A 151 18.15 -12.34 4.94
C PRO A 151 17.86 -13.55 5.84
N ALA A 152 18.76 -13.92 6.75
CA ALA A 152 18.55 -14.99 7.71
C ALA A 152 17.33 -14.77 8.62
N ILE A 153 16.96 -13.50 8.87
CA ILE A 153 15.76 -13.13 9.66
C ILE A 153 14.49 -13.69 9.01
N ILE A 154 14.41 -13.66 7.67
CA ILE A 154 13.24 -14.17 6.93
C ILE A 154 13.12 -15.69 7.11
N ALA A 155 14.24 -16.41 7.04
CA ALA A 155 14.26 -17.86 7.25
C ALA A 155 13.89 -18.25 8.69
N GLU A 156 14.36 -17.49 9.68
CA GLU A 156 14.01 -17.68 11.10
C GLU A 156 12.50 -17.54 11.33
N ILE A 157 11.92 -16.45 10.84
CA ILE A 157 10.48 -16.17 10.99
C ILE A 157 9.64 -17.24 10.27
N LYS A 158 10.03 -17.63 9.05
CA LYS A 158 9.38 -18.71 8.31
C LYS A 158 9.41 -20.04 9.06
N ALA A 159 10.52 -20.37 9.72
CA ALA A 159 10.63 -21.58 10.51
C ALA A 159 9.73 -21.54 11.76
N ALA A 160 9.59 -20.37 12.38
CA ALA A 160 8.73 -20.16 13.55
C ALA A 160 7.23 -20.25 13.23
N ARG A 161 6.81 -19.94 12.00
CA ARG A 161 5.41 -19.96 11.53
C ARG A 161 4.43 -19.26 12.50
N PRO A 162 4.66 -17.98 12.86
CA PRO A 162 3.75 -17.27 13.74
C PRO A 162 2.42 -16.98 13.06
N ASP A 163 1.37 -16.77 13.85
CA ASP A 163 0.09 -16.27 13.36
C ASP A 163 0.10 -14.74 13.23
N ILE A 164 0.81 -14.08 14.14
CA ILE A 164 0.91 -12.63 14.26
C ILE A 164 2.39 -12.24 14.33
N LEU A 165 2.83 -11.36 13.45
CA LEU A 165 4.15 -10.74 13.48
C LEU A 165 4.05 -9.26 13.86
N LEU A 166 4.69 -8.89 14.96
CA LEU A 166 4.80 -7.49 15.41
C LEU A 166 6.16 -6.92 14.96
N VAL A 167 6.14 -5.87 14.15
CA VAL A 167 7.35 -5.23 13.58
C VAL A 167 7.55 -3.84 14.18
N ALA A 168 8.60 -3.70 15.01
CA ALA A 168 8.94 -2.49 15.76
C ALA A 168 10.19 -1.79 15.19
N PHE A 169 10.20 -1.52 13.88
CA PHE A 169 11.30 -0.77 13.22
C PHE A 169 11.05 0.73 13.14
N GLY A 170 9.84 1.19 13.46
CA GLY A 170 9.42 2.57 13.36
C GLY A 170 8.97 2.95 11.94
N ASN A 171 8.09 3.93 11.85
CA ASN A 171 7.54 4.44 10.58
C ASN A 171 8.53 5.38 9.87
N PRO A 172 8.84 5.17 8.57
CA PRO A 172 8.18 4.26 7.60
C PRO A 172 8.82 2.89 7.40
N LYS A 173 9.88 2.58 8.14
CA LYS A 173 10.72 1.40 7.90
C LYS A 173 9.95 0.09 8.11
N GLN A 174 9.10 0.01 9.11
CA GLN A 174 8.30 -1.19 9.40
C GLN A 174 7.26 -1.46 8.30
N GLU A 175 6.60 -0.43 7.77
CA GLU A 175 5.61 -0.58 6.69
C GLU A 175 6.28 -1.07 5.42
N LYS A 176 7.45 -0.49 5.08
CA LYS A 176 8.23 -0.90 3.91
C LYS A 176 8.79 -2.31 4.04
N TRP A 177 9.25 -2.69 5.23
CA TRP A 177 9.72 -4.05 5.48
C TRP A 177 8.60 -5.08 5.33
N ILE A 178 7.41 -4.79 5.88
CA ILE A 178 6.23 -5.66 5.70
C ILE A 178 5.83 -5.70 4.22
N GLY A 179 5.82 -4.55 3.53
CA GLY A 179 5.51 -4.50 2.10
C GLY A 179 6.48 -5.27 1.22
N MET A 180 7.76 -5.34 1.61
CA MET A 180 8.81 -6.05 0.89
C MET A 180 8.77 -7.57 1.12
N TYR A 181 8.59 -8.01 2.37
CA TYR A 181 8.75 -9.42 2.74
C TYR A 181 7.45 -10.12 3.12
N GLY A 182 6.38 -9.40 3.42
CA GLY A 182 5.15 -9.95 4.00
C GLY A 182 4.47 -11.01 3.12
N ARG A 183 4.47 -10.81 1.80
CA ARG A 183 3.96 -11.80 0.84
C ARG A 183 4.75 -13.11 0.90
N ASP A 184 6.07 -13.03 0.94
CA ASP A 184 6.96 -14.21 0.99
C ASP A 184 6.91 -14.92 2.36
N LEU A 185 6.71 -14.16 3.44
CA LEU A 185 6.57 -14.71 4.78
C LEU A 185 5.27 -15.51 4.96
N GLY A 186 4.18 -15.14 4.29
CA GLY A 186 2.89 -15.83 4.39
C GLY A 186 2.29 -15.82 5.80
N ILE A 187 2.70 -14.88 6.65
CA ILE A 187 2.21 -14.76 8.03
C ILE A 187 0.82 -14.13 8.00
N PRO A 188 -0.20 -14.75 8.65
CA PRO A 188 -1.57 -14.27 8.54
C PRO A 188 -1.77 -12.79 8.88
N VAL A 189 -1.13 -12.29 9.94
CA VAL A 189 -1.23 -10.89 10.37
C VAL A 189 0.15 -10.28 10.64
N MET A 190 0.44 -9.13 10.03
CA MET A 190 1.68 -8.38 10.23
C MET A 190 1.37 -6.94 10.60
N ILE A 191 1.83 -6.51 11.78
CA ILE A 191 1.49 -5.20 12.35
C ILE A 191 2.74 -4.38 12.55
N GLY A 192 2.78 -3.18 11.96
CA GLY A 192 3.77 -2.17 12.32
C GLY A 192 3.43 -1.56 13.67
N VAL A 193 4.23 -1.84 14.72
CA VAL A 193 3.88 -1.46 16.10
C VAL A 193 4.67 -0.26 16.64
N GLY A 194 5.68 0.21 15.91
CA GLY A 194 6.49 1.37 16.29
C GLY A 194 7.05 1.24 17.70
N GLY A 195 6.85 2.28 18.53
CA GLY A 195 7.28 2.30 19.93
C GLY A 195 6.37 1.56 20.91
N THR A 196 5.40 0.77 20.45
CA THR A 196 4.47 0.04 21.33
C THR A 196 5.20 -0.89 22.31
N LEU A 197 6.27 -1.56 21.86
CA LEU A 197 7.04 -2.45 22.72
C LEU A 197 7.72 -1.69 23.87
N ASP A 198 8.22 -0.47 23.63
CA ASP A 198 8.77 0.40 24.68
C ASP A 198 7.72 0.87 25.71
N PHE A 199 6.45 0.99 25.30
CA PHE A 199 5.36 1.29 26.24
C PHE A 199 5.05 0.08 27.13
N ILE A 200 5.06 -1.13 26.56
CA ILE A 200 4.80 -2.38 27.30
C ILE A 200 5.90 -2.63 28.34
N THR A 201 7.16 -2.41 27.99
CA THR A 201 8.28 -2.56 28.93
C THR A 201 8.38 -1.46 29.99
N GLY A 202 7.57 -0.40 29.87
CA GLY A 202 7.64 0.77 30.75
C GLY A 202 8.86 1.67 30.52
N ASN A 203 9.69 1.37 29.49
CA ASN A 203 10.83 2.20 29.10
C ASN A 203 10.37 3.60 28.68
N THR A 204 9.21 3.70 28.03
CA THR A 204 8.52 4.97 27.77
C THR A 204 7.26 5.07 28.62
N LYS A 205 7.13 6.13 29.42
CA LYS A 205 5.92 6.37 30.23
C LYS A 205 4.77 6.85 29.33
N ARG A 206 3.62 6.16 29.38
CA ARG A 206 2.38 6.65 28.76
C ARG A 206 1.85 7.88 29.49
N ALA A 207 1.07 8.68 28.78
CA ALA A 207 0.39 9.82 29.39
C ALA A 207 -0.65 9.34 30.42
N PRO A 208 -0.93 10.10 31.50
CA PRO A 208 -2.03 9.79 32.41
C PRO A 208 -3.38 9.62 31.69
N GLU A 209 -4.28 8.79 32.22
CA GLU A 209 -5.57 8.48 31.57
C GLU A 209 -6.38 9.73 31.19
N TRP A 210 -6.42 10.75 32.06
CA TRP A 210 -7.13 11.98 31.75
C TRP A 210 -6.57 12.66 30.49
N MET A 211 -5.23 12.72 30.34
CA MET A 211 -4.59 13.27 29.14
C MET A 211 -4.91 12.42 27.91
N GLN A 212 -4.93 11.09 28.04
CA GLN A 212 -5.29 10.21 26.93
C GLN A 212 -6.74 10.46 26.48
N ARG A 213 -7.68 10.57 27.43
CA ARG A 213 -9.11 10.85 27.15
C ARG A 213 -9.32 12.21 26.48
N PHE A 214 -8.52 13.21 26.84
CA PHE A 214 -8.55 14.53 26.18
C PHE A 214 -7.68 14.62 24.92
N GLY A 215 -7.00 13.55 24.51
CA GLY A 215 -6.15 13.57 23.33
C GLY A 215 -4.82 14.29 23.48
N LEU A 216 -4.37 14.56 24.71
CA LEU A 216 -3.14 15.29 25.05
C LEU A 216 -1.91 14.37 25.14
N GLU A 217 -2.00 13.13 24.67
CA GLU A 217 -0.89 12.17 24.72
C GLU A 217 0.34 12.67 23.93
N TRP A 218 0.12 13.37 22.81
CA TRP A 218 1.20 14.01 22.05
C TRP A 218 1.91 15.09 22.88
N LEU A 219 1.18 15.88 23.66
CA LEU A 219 1.75 16.93 24.51
C LEU A 219 2.60 16.32 25.63
N HIS A 220 2.10 15.26 26.27
CA HIS A 220 2.89 14.52 27.26
C HIS A 220 4.20 14.00 26.66
N ARG A 221 4.16 13.41 25.47
CA ARG A 221 5.38 12.92 24.79
C ARG A 221 6.34 14.06 24.46
N LEU A 222 5.83 15.19 23.96
CA LEU A 222 6.64 16.38 23.69
C LEU A 222 7.38 16.88 24.95
N LEU A 223 6.72 16.84 26.10
CA LEU A 223 7.33 17.24 27.37
C LEU A 223 8.39 16.25 27.85
N MET A 224 8.21 14.95 27.58
CA MET A 224 9.19 13.91 27.95
C MET A 224 10.41 13.88 27.04
N GLU A 225 10.23 14.15 25.75
CA GLU A 225 11.31 14.10 24.75
C GLU A 225 11.34 15.35 23.84
N PRO A 226 11.48 16.55 24.43
CA PRO A 226 11.30 17.79 23.70
C PRO A 226 12.25 17.88 22.51
N ARG A 227 13.54 17.53 22.71
CA ARG A 227 14.58 17.57 21.67
C ARG A 227 14.28 16.69 20.45
N ARG A 228 13.62 15.54 20.66
CA ARG A 228 13.31 14.59 19.58
C ARG A 228 12.01 14.96 18.86
N LEU A 229 10.98 15.34 19.62
CA LEU A 229 9.61 15.44 19.09
C LEU A 229 9.20 16.84 18.63
N TRP A 230 9.87 17.91 19.09
CA TRP A 230 9.45 19.28 18.74
C TRP A 230 9.45 19.55 17.23
N ARG A 231 10.53 19.16 16.53
CA ARG A 231 10.65 19.35 15.07
C ARG A 231 9.60 18.55 14.34
N ARG A 232 9.44 17.28 14.74
CA ARG A 232 8.45 16.37 14.18
C ARG A 232 7.05 16.95 14.31
N TYR A 233 6.62 17.34 15.52
CA TYR A 233 5.29 17.89 15.70
C TYR A 233 5.07 19.23 15.02
N ALA A 234 6.08 20.09 14.91
CA ALA A 234 5.97 21.32 14.11
C ALA A 234 5.71 20.99 12.63
N VAL A 235 6.47 20.06 12.05
CA VAL A 235 6.27 19.60 10.67
C VAL A 235 4.91 18.91 10.52
N ASP A 236 4.55 18.03 11.44
CA ASP A 236 3.30 17.28 11.39
C ASP A 236 2.08 18.22 11.50
N MET A 237 2.08 19.17 12.43
CA MET A 237 0.98 20.12 12.60
C MET A 237 0.81 21.04 11.39
N VAL A 238 1.92 21.55 10.84
CA VAL A 238 1.87 22.42 9.66
C VAL A 238 1.47 21.62 8.42
N GLY A 239 2.11 20.47 8.18
CA GLY A 239 1.83 19.59 7.05
C GLY A 239 0.40 19.08 7.10
N PHE A 240 0.03 18.36 8.16
CA PHE A 240 -1.31 17.85 8.33
C PHE A 240 -2.35 18.97 8.26
N GLY A 241 -2.18 20.05 9.02
CA GLY A 241 -3.15 21.15 9.08
C GLY A 241 -3.37 21.83 7.72
N THR A 242 -2.30 22.19 7.01
CA THR A 242 -2.41 22.92 5.72
C THR A 242 -3.07 22.07 4.64
N PHE A 243 -2.62 20.82 4.45
CA PHE A 243 -3.20 19.94 3.46
C PHE A 243 -4.60 19.48 3.87
N PHE A 244 -4.85 19.25 5.16
CA PHE A 244 -6.17 18.85 5.65
C PHE A 244 -7.18 19.96 5.42
N LEU A 245 -6.84 21.22 5.70
CA LEU A 245 -7.70 22.36 5.40
C LEU A 245 -8.03 22.46 3.90
N ARG A 246 -7.07 22.15 3.03
CA ARG A 246 -7.31 22.10 1.58
C ARG A 246 -8.28 20.98 1.20
N GLN A 247 -8.11 19.76 1.72
CA GLN A 247 -9.06 18.65 1.53
C GLN A 247 -10.44 19.06 2.04
N TRP A 248 -10.52 19.51 3.29
CA TRP A 248 -11.77 19.90 3.93
C TRP A 248 -12.52 20.98 3.13
N TRP A 249 -11.81 21.98 2.62
CA TRP A 249 -12.43 23.04 1.82
C TRP A 249 -12.98 22.55 0.48
N VAL A 250 -12.25 21.66 -0.21
CA VAL A 250 -12.74 21.01 -1.44
C VAL A 250 -13.97 20.16 -1.15
N MET A 251 -13.92 19.34 -0.09
CA MET A 251 -15.02 18.46 0.31
C MET A 251 -16.26 19.26 0.75
N ARG A 252 -16.07 20.37 1.45
CA ARG A 252 -17.18 21.24 1.89
C ARG A 252 -17.87 21.96 0.75
N ARG A 253 -17.14 22.33 -0.31
CA ARG A 253 -17.71 23.00 -1.49
C ARG A 253 -18.61 22.07 -2.32
N GLY A 254 -18.25 20.79 -2.41
CA GLY A 254 -19.01 19.79 -3.17
C GLY A 254 -20.17 19.15 -2.40
N ASN A 255 -20.20 19.26 -1.07
CA ASN A 255 -21.24 18.71 -0.22
C ASN A 255 -22.53 19.56 -0.21
N GLN A 256 -23.12 19.78 -1.39
CA GLN A 256 -24.48 20.29 -1.51
C GLN A 256 -25.46 19.10 -1.55
N PRO A 257 -26.51 19.08 -0.70
CA PRO A 257 -27.47 17.99 -0.71
C PRO A 257 -28.25 17.99 -2.03
N THR A 258 -28.07 16.96 -2.84
CA THR A 258 -28.96 16.69 -3.97
C THR A 258 -30.17 15.91 -3.45
N PRO A 259 -31.41 16.33 -3.77
CA PRO A 259 -32.61 15.67 -3.27
C PRO A 259 -32.91 14.31 -3.92
N VAL A 260 -32.13 13.88 -4.91
CA VAL A 260 -32.34 12.63 -5.64
C VAL A 260 -31.32 11.59 -5.16
N LEU A 261 -31.81 10.45 -4.67
CA LEU A 261 -30.96 9.29 -4.39
C LEU A 261 -30.26 8.88 -5.69
N PRO A 262 -28.94 8.62 -5.68
CA PRO A 262 -28.24 8.19 -6.87
C PRO A 262 -28.91 6.93 -7.43
N LYS A 263 -29.37 6.97 -8.68
CA LYS A 263 -29.73 5.74 -9.38
C LYS A 263 -28.44 5.00 -9.63
N THR A 264 -28.40 3.77 -9.14
CA THR A 264 -27.26 2.89 -9.35
C THR A 264 -27.77 1.73 -10.19
N ASP A 265 -27.55 1.81 -11.49
CA ASP A 265 -27.93 0.75 -12.41
C ASP A 265 -26.70 -0.13 -12.69
N LEU A 266 -26.84 -1.43 -12.41
CA LEU A 266 -25.82 -2.45 -12.64
C LEU A 266 -26.11 -3.19 -13.95
N VAL A 267 -25.13 -3.20 -14.85
CA VAL A 267 -25.19 -3.97 -16.11
C VAL A 267 -23.95 -4.85 -16.21
N ILE A 268 -24.11 -6.13 -16.51
CA ILE A 268 -22.97 -7.03 -16.76
C ILE A 268 -22.72 -7.10 -18.26
N VAL A 269 -21.51 -6.74 -18.67
CA VAL A 269 -21.07 -6.77 -20.07
C VAL A 269 -19.72 -7.48 -20.13
N ASN A 270 -19.61 -8.57 -20.90
CA ASN A 270 -18.36 -9.33 -21.08
C ASN A 270 -17.66 -9.70 -19.77
N GLU A 271 -18.43 -10.28 -18.82
CA GLU A 271 -17.95 -10.61 -17.47
C GLU A 271 -17.47 -9.41 -16.65
N THR A 272 -17.75 -8.17 -17.06
CA THR A 272 -17.47 -6.96 -16.29
C THR A 272 -18.77 -6.35 -15.78
N ALA A 273 -18.84 -6.09 -14.49
CA ALA A 273 -19.93 -5.33 -13.91
C ALA A 273 -19.71 -3.84 -14.20
N VAL A 274 -20.69 -3.18 -14.80
CA VAL A 274 -20.72 -1.74 -15.06
C VAL A 274 -21.70 -1.09 -14.11
N LEU A 275 -21.21 -0.17 -13.30
CA LEU A 275 -21.97 0.55 -12.29
C LEU A 275 -22.04 2.03 -12.66
N ASN A 276 -23.24 2.51 -13.01
CA ASN A 276 -23.44 3.92 -13.31
C ASN A 276 -23.72 4.70 -12.02
N VAL A 277 -23.05 5.83 -11.86
CA VAL A 277 -23.15 6.68 -10.66
C VAL A 277 -23.60 8.07 -11.09
N GLU A 278 -24.73 8.50 -10.54
CA GLU A 278 -25.34 9.80 -10.84
C GLU A 278 -25.36 10.71 -9.60
N GLY A 279 -25.09 12.02 -9.81
CA GLY A 279 -25.29 13.04 -8.78
C GLY A 279 -24.20 13.07 -7.70
N HIS A 280 -24.58 13.48 -6.48
CA HIS A 280 -23.65 13.59 -5.36
C HIS A 280 -23.73 12.33 -4.49
N LEU A 281 -22.61 11.62 -4.37
CA LEU A 281 -22.47 10.53 -3.41
C LEU A 281 -21.73 11.05 -2.18
N THR A 282 -22.34 10.81 -1.02
CA THR A 282 -21.81 11.18 0.29
C THR A 282 -22.08 10.09 1.32
N VAL A 283 -21.50 10.23 2.51
CA VAL A 283 -21.73 9.34 3.65
C VAL A 283 -23.21 9.13 3.98
N SER A 284 -24.09 10.08 3.64
CA SER A 284 -25.54 9.98 3.91
C SER A 284 -26.32 9.11 2.91
N ASN A 285 -25.77 8.81 1.72
CA ASN A 285 -26.49 8.11 0.66
C ASN A 285 -25.70 7.02 -0.08
N TYR A 286 -24.44 6.77 0.31
CA TYR A 286 -23.57 5.79 -0.36
C TYR A 286 -23.83 4.31 0.00
N ASP A 287 -24.69 4.01 0.97
CA ASP A 287 -24.96 2.62 1.38
C ASP A 287 -25.54 1.78 0.23
N GLY A 288 -26.45 2.35 -0.57
CA GLY A 288 -27.01 1.67 -1.75
C GLY A 288 -25.97 1.41 -2.86
N PHE A 289 -25.06 2.37 -3.06
CA PHE A 289 -23.92 2.19 -3.96
C PHE A 289 -23.02 1.04 -3.49
N ASN A 290 -22.66 1.01 -2.20
CA ASN A 290 -21.82 -0.04 -1.63
C ASN A 290 -22.44 -1.43 -1.73
N GLN A 291 -23.75 -1.53 -1.47
CA GLN A 291 -24.47 -2.79 -1.57
C GLN A 291 -24.45 -3.30 -3.01
N THR A 292 -24.81 -2.45 -3.98
CA THR A 292 -24.85 -2.82 -5.39
C THR A 292 -23.46 -3.23 -5.91
N ALA A 293 -22.42 -2.47 -5.54
CA ALA A 293 -21.05 -2.79 -5.91
C ALA A 293 -20.56 -4.12 -5.29
N GLN A 294 -20.97 -4.43 -4.05
CA GLN A 294 -20.65 -5.70 -3.41
C GLN A 294 -21.35 -6.87 -4.10
N GLU A 295 -22.65 -6.74 -4.39
CA GLU A 295 -23.42 -7.76 -5.11
C GLU A 295 -22.77 -8.03 -6.48
N ALA A 296 -22.35 -6.99 -7.19
CA ALA A 296 -21.59 -7.13 -8.44
C ALA A 296 -20.30 -7.93 -8.26
N LEU A 297 -19.51 -7.64 -7.22
CA LEU A 297 -18.25 -8.36 -6.94
C LEU A 297 -18.44 -9.83 -6.53
N THR A 298 -19.65 -10.25 -6.15
CA THR A 298 -19.96 -11.68 -5.97
C THR A 298 -20.13 -12.43 -7.27
N VAL A 299 -20.45 -11.72 -8.36
CA VAL A 299 -20.69 -12.29 -9.68
C VAL A 299 -19.43 -12.26 -10.53
N THR A 300 -18.67 -11.16 -10.46
CA THR A 300 -17.43 -10.99 -11.22
C THR A 300 -16.41 -10.17 -10.42
N PRO A 301 -15.11 -10.50 -10.48
CA PRO A 301 -14.08 -9.69 -9.84
C PRO A 301 -13.75 -8.40 -10.61
N TYR A 302 -14.40 -8.15 -11.75
CA TYR A 302 -14.17 -6.99 -12.61
C TYR A 302 -15.30 -5.96 -12.48
N LEU A 303 -14.97 -4.75 -12.03
CA LEU A 303 -15.92 -3.68 -11.80
C LEU A 303 -15.50 -2.39 -12.52
N LEU A 304 -16.39 -1.83 -13.34
CA LEU A 304 -16.21 -0.55 -14.00
C LEU A 304 -17.24 0.43 -13.43
N VAL A 305 -16.76 1.47 -12.76
CA VAL A 305 -17.60 2.52 -12.19
C VAL A 305 -17.62 3.71 -13.14
N ASN A 306 -18.75 3.92 -13.80
CA ASN A 306 -18.97 5.04 -14.70
C ASN A 306 -19.41 6.28 -13.90
N LEU A 307 -18.57 7.33 -13.95
CA LEU A 307 -18.75 8.57 -13.20
C LEU A 307 -19.19 9.75 -14.10
N ALA A 308 -19.59 9.50 -15.35
CA ALA A 308 -19.95 10.57 -16.31
C ALA A 308 -20.97 11.58 -15.74
N ASP A 309 -21.96 11.07 -15.01
CA ASP A 309 -23.04 11.85 -14.40
C ASP A 309 -22.83 12.11 -12.89
N ALA A 310 -21.69 11.71 -12.35
CA ALA A 310 -21.33 11.96 -10.96
C ALA A 310 -20.84 13.41 -10.79
N VAL A 311 -21.41 14.14 -9.83
CA VAL A 311 -21.05 15.54 -9.58
C VAL A 311 -19.99 15.66 -8.48
N PHE A 312 -20.10 14.83 -7.45
CA PHE A 312 -19.24 14.90 -6.27
C PHE A 312 -19.16 13.55 -5.55
N LEU A 313 -17.96 13.22 -5.06
CA LEU A 313 -17.69 12.10 -4.17
C LEU A 313 -17.00 12.64 -2.91
N ASP A 314 -17.55 12.33 -1.74
CA ASP A 314 -16.90 12.69 -0.48
C ASP A 314 -15.78 11.72 -0.08
N SER A 315 -15.15 11.98 1.07
CA SER A 315 -14.03 11.16 1.56
C SER A 315 -14.41 9.72 1.95
N SER A 316 -15.69 9.47 2.25
CA SER A 316 -16.21 8.14 2.61
C SER A 316 -16.48 7.30 1.36
N VAL A 317 -17.03 7.92 0.32
CA VAL A 317 -17.28 7.26 -0.97
C VAL A 317 -15.97 6.90 -1.65
N ILE A 318 -14.99 7.81 -1.63
CA ILE A 318 -13.64 7.52 -2.11
C ILE A 318 -13.01 6.39 -1.28
N GLY A 319 -13.24 6.34 0.03
CA GLY A 319 -12.83 5.23 0.90
C GLY A 319 -13.45 3.90 0.48
N SER A 320 -14.75 3.89 0.16
CA SER A 320 -15.43 2.72 -0.38
C SER A 320 -14.84 2.26 -1.71
N LEU A 321 -14.59 3.18 -2.65
CA LEU A 321 -13.94 2.84 -3.92
C LEU A 321 -12.56 2.21 -3.72
N VAL A 322 -11.77 2.71 -2.75
CA VAL A 322 -10.49 2.08 -2.38
C VAL A 322 -10.73 0.65 -1.87
N GLY A 323 -11.69 0.45 -0.96
CA GLY A 323 -12.06 -0.86 -0.44
C GLY A 323 -12.50 -1.85 -1.54
N LEU A 324 -13.37 -1.40 -2.45
CA LEU A 324 -13.87 -2.19 -3.58
C LEU A 324 -12.73 -2.56 -4.54
N THR A 325 -11.80 -1.63 -4.78
CA THR A 325 -10.63 -1.88 -5.64
C THR A 325 -9.73 -2.96 -5.05
N LYS A 326 -9.52 -2.97 -3.73
CA LYS A 326 -8.76 -4.03 -3.05
C LYS A 326 -9.48 -5.37 -3.14
N GLN A 327 -10.79 -5.39 -2.90
CA GLN A 327 -11.61 -6.59 -2.95
C GLN A 327 -11.63 -7.21 -4.36
N ALA A 328 -11.78 -6.40 -5.40
CA ALA A 328 -11.69 -6.84 -6.79
C ALA A 328 -10.34 -7.51 -7.08
N ARG A 329 -9.24 -6.87 -6.65
CA ARG A 329 -7.87 -7.41 -6.83
C ARG A 329 -7.61 -8.69 -6.05
N ASP A 330 -8.11 -8.78 -4.82
CA ASP A 330 -8.03 -10.00 -4.02
C ASP A 330 -8.76 -11.19 -4.67
N ALA A 331 -9.82 -10.91 -5.42
CA ALA A 331 -10.55 -11.89 -6.22
C ALA A 331 -9.94 -12.14 -7.61
N GLY A 332 -8.76 -11.57 -7.90
CA GLY A 332 -8.05 -11.72 -9.18
C GLY A 332 -8.58 -10.86 -10.32
N GLY A 333 -9.37 -9.83 -10.03
CA GLY A 333 -9.86 -8.86 -11.01
C GLY A 333 -9.35 -7.44 -10.77
N GLU A 334 -10.08 -6.45 -11.27
CA GLU A 334 -9.67 -5.05 -11.24
C GLU A 334 -10.90 -4.12 -11.21
N LEU A 335 -10.69 -2.91 -10.68
CA LEU A 335 -11.68 -1.85 -10.68
C LEU A 335 -11.20 -0.67 -11.54
N TRP A 336 -12.03 -0.25 -12.49
CA TRP A 336 -11.80 0.93 -13.32
C TRP A 336 -12.77 2.05 -12.97
N LEU A 337 -12.28 3.29 -13.03
CA LEU A 337 -13.11 4.49 -13.02
C LEU A 337 -13.19 5.03 -14.45
N ALA A 338 -14.40 5.09 -15.00
CA ALA A 338 -14.65 5.58 -16.36
C ALA A 338 -15.28 6.97 -16.35
N ALA A 339 -14.96 7.78 -17.37
CA ALA A 339 -15.55 9.10 -17.59
C ALA A 339 -15.50 10.02 -16.36
N VAL A 340 -14.36 10.03 -15.66
CA VAL A 340 -14.16 10.80 -14.41
C VAL A 340 -14.24 12.31 -14.70
N PRO A 341 -15.22 13.04 -14.12
CA PRO A 341 -15.34 14.47 -14.35
C PRO A 341 -14.15 15.26 -13.76
N PRO A 342 -13.79 16.43 -14.33
CA PRO A 342 -12.63 17.21 -13.88
C PRO A 342 -12.63 17.58 -12.39
N THR A 343 -13.80 17.81 -11.79
CA THR A 343 -13.96 18.12 -10.37
C THR A 343 -13.61 16.93 -9.47
N ILE A 344 -14.06 15.73 -9.84
CA ILE A 344 -13.72 14.48 -9.15
C ILE A 344 -12.25 14.15 -9.39
N MET A 345 -11.75 14.30 -10.61
CA MET A 345 -10.32 14.10 -10.93
C MET A 345 -9.41 15.01 -10.09
N GLN A 346 -9.75 16.29 -9.94
CA GLN A 346 -9.00 17.21 -9.06
C GLN A 346 -8.98 16.75 -7.60
N THR A 347 -10.09 16.15 -7.14
CA THR A 347 -10.20 15.61 -5.79
C THR A 347 -9.34 14.35 -5.63
N LEU A 348 -9.39 13.42 -6.58
CA LEU A 348 -8.53 12.24 -6.60
C LEU A 348 -7.04 12.63 -6.65
N ALA A 349 -6.67 13.61 -7.49
CA ALA A 349 -5.30 14.12 -7.59
C ALA A 349 -4.83 14.81 -6.30
N LEU A 350 -5.70 15.57 -5.63
CA LEU A 350 -5.42 16.16 -4.32
C LEU A 350 -5.09 15.09 -3.28
N LEU A 351 -5.83 13.98 -3.30
CA LEU A 351 -5.65 12.84 -2.42
C LEU A 351 -4.59 11.84 -2.93
N ARG A 352 -3.97 12.11 -4.09
CA ARG A 352 -3.00 11.21 -4.75
C ARG A 352 -3.55 9.79 -4.95
N LEU A 353 -4.85 9.70 -5.24
CA LEU A 353 -5.58 8.48 -5.59
C LEU A 353 -5.82 8.36 -7.10
N ASP A 354 -5.54 9.41 -7.87
CA ASP A 354 -5.49 9.40 -9.35
C ASP A 354 -4.54 8.34 -9.90
N ARG A 355 -3.50 8.00 -9.13
CA ARG A 355 -2.53 6.92 -9.46
C ARG A 355 -2.87 5.59 -8.81
N PHE A 356 -3.71 5.59 -7.80
CA PHE A 356 -4.16 4.36 -7.16
C PHE A 356 -5.16 3.64 -8.06
N PHE A 357 -6.19 4.37 -8.53
CA PHE A 357 -7.20 3.85 -9.43
C PHE A 357 -6.67 3.70 -10.86
N VAL A 358 -7.21 2.72 -11.59
CA VAL A 358 -7.09 2.69 -13.05
C VAL A 358 -8.22 3.54 -13.60
N ILE A 359 -7.86 4.58 -14.36
CA ILE A 359 -8.82 5.55 -14.90
C ILE A 359 -8.82 5.44 -16.42
N VAL A 360 -10.01 5.32 -17.00
CA VAL A 360 -10.25 5.20 -18.44
C VAL A 360 -11.17 6.32 -18.91
N ASP A 361 -11.05 6.69 -20.19
CA ASP A 361 -11.79 7.83 -20.75
C ASP A 361 -13.31 7.60 -20.75
N ASP A 362 -13.73 6.37 -21.06
CA ASP A 362 -15.14 5.99 -21.14
C ASP A 362 -15.33 4.47 -20.90
N THR A 363 -16.59 4.06 -20.76
CA THR A 363 -16.98 2.67 -20.49
C THR A 363 -16.52 1.69 -21.59
N ASN A 364 -16.58 2.08 -22.87
CA ASN A 364 -16.17 1.21 -23.96
C ASN A 364 -14.65 1.00 -23.95
N SER A 365 -13.89 2.07 -23.67
CA SER A 365 -12.44 2.01 -23.52
C SER A 365 -12.04 1.05 -22.39
N GLY A 366 -12.72 1.09 -21.23
CA GLY A 366 -12.49 0.14 -20.14
C GLY A 366 -12.86 -1.31 -20.49
N LEU A 367 -13.99 -1.52 -21.17
CA LEU A 367 -14.39 -2.86 -21.63
C LEU A 367 -13.42 -3.43 -22.67
N ALA A 368 -12.90 -2.59 -23.57
CA ALA A 368 -11.90 -2.98 -24.57
C ALA A 368 -10.57 -3.37 -23.91
N GLN A 369 -10.12 -2.61 -22.92
CA GLN A 369 -8.92 -2.92 -22.15
C GLN A 369 -9.04 -4.30 -21.47
N ARG A 370 -10.19 -4.61 -20.85
CA ARG A 370 -10.43 -5.95 -20.27
C ARG A 370 -10.41 -7.07 -21.31
N GLN A 371 -10.97 -6.84 -22.50
CA GLN A 371 -10.95 -7.83 -23.59
C GLN A 371 -9.53 -8.11 -24.07
N ALA A 372 -8.68 -7.08 -24.21
CA ALA A 372 -7.27 -7.26 -24.56
C ALA A 372 -6.55 -8.13 -23.52
N HIS A 373 -6.72 -7.82 -22.22
CA HIS A 373 -6.14 -8.63 -21.14
C HIS A 373 -6.68 -10.09 -21.13
N ALA A 374 -7.94 -10.32 -21.52
CA ALA A 374 -8.52 -11.66 -21.66
C ALA A 374 -7.85 -12.49 -22.78
N GLN A 375 -7.51 -11.83 -23.88
CA GLN A 375 -6.88 -12.47 -25.05
C GLN A 375 -5.40 -12.77 -24.78
N GLU A 376 -4.69 -11.89 -24.07
CA GLU A 376 -3.30 -12.12 -23.64
C GLU A 376 -3.21 -13.29 -22.65
N SER A 377 -4.11 -13.36 -21.66
CA SER A 377 -4.14 -14.46 -20.68
C SER A 377 -4.50 -15.84 -21.25
N THR A 378 -5.09 -15.91 -22.46
CA THR A 378 -5.39 -17.18 -23.15
C THR A 378 -4.30 -17.62 -24.12
N GLY A 379 -3.33 -16.76 -24.44
CA GLY A 379 -2.16 -17.04 -25.27
C GLY A 379 -0.85 -16.99 -24.47
N SER A 380 -0.48 -18.10 -23.83
CA SER A 380 0.66 -18.23 -22.89
C SER A 380 0.48 -17.46 -21.57
N GLY A 381 0.46 -18.19 -20.46
CA GLY A 381 0.21 -17.62 -19.15
C GLY A 381 1.41 -16.83 -18.63
N SER A 382 1.34 -15.51 -18.67
CA SER A 382 1.89 -14.60 -17.66
C SER A 382 1.30 -13.20 -17.93
N ALA A 383 0.84 -12.51 -16.88
CA ALA A 383 0.29 -11.18 -17.01
C ALA A 383 1.39 -10.17 -16.64
N GLY A 384 1.82 -9.33 -17.59
CA GLY A 384 2.38 -8.02 -17.26
C GLY A 384 3.77 -7.64 -17.77
N PHE A 385 4.30 -8.30 -18.81
CA PHE A 385 5.60 -7.93 -19.38
C PHE A 385 5.62 -8.11 -20.90
N GLU A 386 5.84 -7.02 -21.66
CA GLU A 386 5.94 -7.06 -23.11
C GLU A 386 7.40 -6.89 -23.54
N VAL A 387 7.92 -7.87 -24.27
CA VAL A 387 9.25 -7.79 -24.90
C VAL A 387 9.08 -7.15 -26.28
N ILE A 388 9.63 -5.95 -26.46
CA ILE A 388 9.66 -5.29 -27.76
C ILE A 388 10.94 -5.72 -28.47
N THR A 389 10.80 -6.53 -29.52
CA THR A 389 11.92 -6.83 -30.42
C THR A 389 12.21 -5.63 -31.33
N PRO A 390 13.48 -5.20 -31.49
CA PRO A 390 13.82 -4.13 -32.43
C PRO A 390 13.50 -4.56 -33.87
N PRO A 391 13.16 -3.61 -34.78
CA PRO A 391 12.81 -3.93 -36.15
C PRO A 391 13.99 -4.59 -36.87
N ALA A 392 13.74 -5.74 -37.52
CA ALA A 392 14.73 -6.40 -38.36
C ALA A 392 15.13 -5.50 -39.54
N THR A 393 16.39 -5.04 -39.54
CA THR A 393 16.98 -4.33 -40.67
C THR A 393 17.10 -5.28 -41.87
N ARG A 394 16.51 -4.91 -43.02
CA ARG A 394 16.75 -5.59 -44.30
C ARG A 394 18.17 -5.28 -44.80
N PRO A 395 18.82 -6.21 -45.51
CA PRO A 395 20.25 -6.14 -45.77
C PRO A 395 20.57 -5.29 -47.00
N ASP A 396 21.52 -4.38 -46.88
CA ASP A 396 22.40 -4.01 -47.99
C ASP A 396 23.86 -4.08 -47.51
N SER A 397 24.63 -4.85 -48.28
CA SER A 397 26.08 -5.13 -48.25
C SER A 397 27.01 -4.37 -47.27
N ALA A 398 27.64 -5.12 -46.35
CA ALA A 398 29.10 -5.28 -46.16
C ALA A 398 29.50 -5.63 -44.69
N VAL A 399 30.04 -6.84 -44.49
CA VAL A 399 30.99 -7.34 -43.43
C VAL A 399 30.71 -7.01 -41.94
N PRO A 400 30.80 -7.99 -41.00
CA PRO A 400 29.97 -8.00 -39.79
C PRO A 400 30.54 -7.17 -38.64
N VAL A 401 29.73 -6.25 -38.12
CA VAL A 401 29.79 -5.84 -36.71
C VAL A 401 28.46 -6.23 -36.11
N MET A 402 28.43 -7.31 -35.32
CA MET A 402 27.30 -7.59 -34.43
C MET A 402 27.29 -6.51 -33.35
N GLU A 403 26.69 -5.36 -33.64
CA GLU A 403 26.19 -4.48 -32.58
C GLU A 403 25.04 -5.22 -31.93
N ALA A 404 25.25 -5.72 -30.70
CA ALA A 404 24.18 -6.34 -29.92
C ALA A 404 23.04 -5.33 -29.76
N ALA A 405 21.95 -5.52 -30.50
CA ALA A 405 20.75 -4.72 -30.45
C ALA A 405 20.14 -4.82 -29.05
N TRP A 406 19.72 -3.72 -28.44
CA TRP A 406 19.09 -3.74 -27.12
C TRP A 406 17.78 -4.54 -27.15
N ALA A 407 17.59 -5.42 -26.16
CA ALA A 407 16.26 -5.92 -25.83
C ALA A 407 15.53 -4.87 -24.99
N VAL A 408 14.27 -4.57 -25.30
CA VAL A 408 13.46 -3.62 -24.55
C VAL A 408 12.34 -4.37 -23.83
N LEU A 409 12.28 -4.24 -22.52
CA LEU A 409 11.23 -4.80 -21.67
C LEU A 409 10.37 -3.66 -21.13
N LYS A 410 9.05 -3.73 -21.31
CA LYS A 410 8.14 -2.83 -20.60
C LYS A 410 7.96 -3.28 -19.16
N GLY A 411 8.11 -2.34 -18.23
CA GLY A 411 7.85 -2.55 -16.81
C GLY A 411 6.35 -2.55 -16.50
N PRO A 412 5.95 -3.14 -15.37
CA PRO A 412 4.55 -3.21 -14.97
C PRO A 412 4.10 -1.86 -14.42
N ARG A 413 2.78 -1.62 -14.38
CA ARG A 413 2.21 -0.39 -13.79
C ARG A 413 2.65 -0.18 -12.34
N ARG A 414 2.77 -1.26 -11.57
CA ARG A 414 3.27 -1.25 -10.20
C ARG A 414 4.41 -2.24 -10.10
N LEU A 415 5.58 -1.79 -9.67
CA LEU A 415 6.74 -2.64 -9.45
C LEU A 415 6.95 -2.83 -7.93
N ASP A 416 6.28 -3.84 -7.39
CA ASP A 416 6.22 -4.15 -5.96
C ASP A 416 6.47 -5.65 -5.68
N ALA A 417 6.23 -6.13 -4.46
CA ALA A 417 6.48 -7.52 -4.09
C ALA A 417 5.63 -8.55 -4.88
N THR A 418 4.61 -8.11 -5.61
CA THR A 418 3.76 -8.99 -6.43
C THR A 418 4.31 -9.17 -7.85
N THR A 419 4.85 -8.11 -8.46
CA THR A 419 5.28 -8.09 -9.87
C THR A 419 6.80 -8.14 -10.05
N ALA A 420 7.58 -7.75 -9.04
CA ALA A 420 9.03 -7.72 -9.11
C ALA A 420 9.69 -9.09 -9.41
N PRO A 421 9.22 -10.23 -8.85
CA PRO A 421 9.82 -11.53 -9.15
C PRO A 421 9.74 -11.90 -10.65
N GLU A 422 8.57 -11.73 -11.26
CA GLU A 422 8.35 -12.03 -12.69
C GLU A 422 9.17 -11.11 -13.60
N MET A 423 9.27 -9.82 -13.25
CA MET A 423 10.16 -8.89 -13.96
C MET A 423 11.62 -9.36 -13.90
N ALA A 424 12.08 -9.76 -12.73
CA ALA A 424 13.46 -10.19 -12.51
C ALA A 424 13.79 -11.45 -13.29
N GLU A 425 12.89 -12.43 -13.31
CA GLU A 425 13.01 -13.65 -14.09
C GLU A 425 13.03 -13.37 -15.60
N THR A 426 12.10 -12.54 -16.09
CA THR A 426 12.03 -12.14 -17.50
C THR A 426 13.29 -11.40 -17.93
N CYS A 427 13.76 -10.43 -17.14
CA CYS A 427 15.02 -9.74 -17.40
C CYS A 427 16.23 -10.69 -17.39
N ALA A 428 16.27 -11.64 -16.45
CA ALA A 428 17.36 -12.61 -16.37
C ALA A 428 17.41 -13.50 -17.62
N ALA A 429 16.25 -13.98 -18.10
CA ALA A 429 16.16 -14.73 -19.34
C ALA A 429 16.61 -13.90 -20.55
N LEU A 430 16.18 -12.64 -20.65
CA LEU A 430 16.63 -11.74 -21.72
C LEU A 430 18.14 -11.51 -21.67
N LEU A 431 18.74 -11.43 -20.48
CA LEU A 431 20.18 -11.28 -20.30
C LEU A 431 20.98 -12.54 -20.67
N ASP A 432 20.34 -13.70 -20.79
CA ASP A 432 21.00 -14.93 -21.27
C ASP A 432 21.16 -14.89 -22.80
N ASP A 433 20.16 -14.35 -23.51
CA ASP A 433 20.16 -14.24 -24.97
C ASP A 433 20.77 -12.93 -25.49
N ASN A 434 20.73 -11.87 -24.66
CA ASN A 434 21.12 -10.52 -25.05
C ASN A 434 21.88 -9.81 -23.92
N PRO A 435 23.14 -9.41 -24.12
CA PRO A 435 23.91 -8.74 -23.06
C PRO A 435 23.39 -7.34 -22.74
N ARG A 436 22.41 -6.78 -23.46
CA ARG A 436 21.98 -5.39 -23.30
C ARG A 436 20.46 -5.29 -23.20
N VAL A 437 19.96 -4.86 -22.04
CA VAL A 437 18.52 -4.72 -21.76
C VAL A 437 18.18 -3.29 -21.35
N VAL A 438 17.16 -2.72 -21.99
CA VAL A 438 16.50 -1.48 -21.56
C VAL A 438 15.18 -1.86 -20.87
N LEU A 439 14.96 -1.38 -19.66
CA LEU A 439 13.68 -1.44 -18.97
C LEU A 439 12.94 -0.11 -19.15
N ASP A 440 11.82 -0.15 -19.88
CA ASP A 440 10.94 0.99 -20.11
C ASP A 440 9.90 1.09 -18.97
N LEU A 441 10.00 2.12 -18.14
CA LEU A 441 9.10 2.36 -17.00
C LEU A 441 8.02 3.42 -17.29
N SER A 442 7.69 3.67 -18.56
CA SER A 442 6.68 4.66 -18.98
C SER A 442 5.30 4.44 -18.35
N GLU A 443 4.90 3.19 -18.14
CA GLU A 443 3.63 2.83 -17.49
C GLU A 443 3.74 2.67 -15.97
N THR A 444 4.96 2.64 -15.43
CA THR A 444 5.20 2.38 -14.00
C THR A 444 4.91 3.62 -13.15
N VAL A 445 3.81 3.57 -12.41
CA VAL A 445 3.37 4.63 -11.49
C VAL A 445 3.94 4.46 -10.08
N LEU A 446 4.44 3.27 -9.76
CA LEU A 446 4.98 2.92 -8.45
C LEU A 446 6.22 2.03 -8.59
N LEU A 447 7.29 2.41 -7.87
CA LEU A 447 8.43 1.56 -7.56
C LEU A 447 8.51 1.40 -6.04
N ALA A 448 8.42 0.17 -5.54
CA ALA A 448 8.57 -0.14 -4.11
C ALA A 448 9.95 -0.75 -3.80
N SER A 449 10.25 -0.98 -2.52
CA SER A 449 11.53 -1.56 -2.06
C SER A 449 11.82 -2.92 -2.69
N ALA A 450 10.79 -3.76 -2.87
CA ALA A 450 10.92 -5.02 -3.60
C ALA A 450 11.32 -4.82 -5.07
N GLY A 451 10.76 -3.80 -5.73
CA GLY A 451 11.13 -3.40 -7.08
C GLY A 451 12.57 -2.89 -7.19
N LEU A 452 13.00 -2.04 -6.24
CA LEU A 452 14.40 -1.58 -6.15
C LEU A 452 15.37 -2.74 -5.95
N ALA A 453 15.02 -3.70 -5.10
CA ALA A 453 15.82 -4.89 -4.87
C ALA A 453 15.94 -5.75 -6.13
N ALA A 454 14.84 -5.94 -6.87
CA ALA A 454 14.86 -6.62 -8.17
C ALA A 454 15.74 -5.89 -9.19
N LEU A 455 15.63 -4.55 -9.30
CA LEU A 455 16.50 -3.77 -10.18
C LEU A 455 17.98 -3.90 -9.81
N ALA A 456 18.31 -3.91 -8.52
CA ALA A 456 19.66 -4.13 -8.03
C ALA A 456 20.18 -5.54 -8.37
N GLN A 457 19.34 -6.56 -8.23
CA GLN A 457 19.67 -7.93 -8.60
C GLN A 457 19.93 -8.07 -10.10
N ILE A 458 19.05 -7.51 -10.94
CA ILE A 458 19.19 -7.55 -12.40
C ILE A 458 20.44 -6.78 -12.85
N ASN A 459 20.70 -5.60 -12.27
CA ASN A 459 21.90 -4.83 -12.61
C ASN A 459 23.18 -5.58 -12.25
N ARG A 460 23.20 -6.27 -11.10
CA ARG A 460 24.33 -7.13 -10.71
C ARG A 460 24.51 -8.28 -11.69
N LEU A 461 23.42 -8.98 -12.02
CA LEU A 461 23.44 -10.09 -12.98
C LEU A 461 23.94 -9.64 -14.36
N ALA A 462 23.47 -8.49 -14.85
CA ALA A 462 23.94 -7.91 -16.10
C ALA A 462 25.46 -7.67 -16.06
N ASN A 463 25.98 -7.05 -14.99
CA ASN A 463 27.42 -6.81 -14.85
C ASN A 463 28.23 -8.11 -14.78
N GLU A 464 27.76 -9.13 -14.06
CA GLU A 464 28.40 -10.45 -13.98
C GLU A 464 28.49 -11.15 -15.34
N ARG A 465 27.51 -10.89 -16.23
CA ARG A 465 27.46 -11.41 -17.60
C ARG A 465 28.15 -10.50 -18.63
N ASN A 466 28.92 -9.48 -18.19
CA ASN A 466 29.50 -8.43 -19.06
C ASN A 466 28.46 -7.70 -19.93
N GLY A 467 27.22 -7.63 -19.45
CA GLY A 467 26.11 -6.95 -20.07
C GLY A 467 25.83 -5.57 -19.48
N GLN A 468 24.68 -4.99 -19.84
CA GLN A 468 24.21 -3.68 -19.37
C GLN A 468 22.71 -3.71 -19.13
N LEU A 469 22.30 -3.13 -17.99
CA LEU A 469 20.92 -2.73 -17.72
C LEU A 469 20.82 -1.21 -17.80
N ARG A 470 19.87 -0.71 -18.58
CA ARG A 470 19.49 0.72 -18.61
C ARG A 470 18.01 0.84 -18.29
N VAL A 471 17.61 1.95 -17.68
CA VAL A 471 16.19 2.22 -17.35
C VAL A 471 15.78 3.54 -17.96
N ALA A 472 14.61 3.57 -18.60
CA ALA A 472 14.09 4.72 -19.32
C ALA A 472 12.67 5.10 -18.86
N ASN A 473 12.23 6.31 -19.21
CA ASN A 473 10.86 6.80 -19.01
C ASN A 473 10.35 6.79 -17.55
N CYS A 474 11.24 6.91 -16.56
CA CYS A 474 10.82 6.93 -15.16
C CYS A 474 9.90 8.12 -14.84
N SER A 475 8.73 7.85 -14.26
CA SER A 475 7.86 8.89 -13.72
C SER A 475 8.53 9.65 -12.56
N LYS A 476 8.04 10.87 -12.25
CA LYS A 476 8.59 11.67 -11.14
C LYS A 476 8.56 10.99 -9.77
N ASP A 477 7.56 10.14 -9.51
CA ASP A 477 7.48 9.41 -8.24
C ASP A 477 8.45 8.23 -8.22
N VAL A 478 8.63 7.53 -9.36
CA VAL A 478 9.66 6.48 -9.51
C VAL A 478 11.06 7.07 -9.31
N LEU A 479 11.38 8.19 -9.99
CA LEU A 479 12.66 8.89 -9.80
C LEU A 479 12.88 9.30 -8.35
N ARG A 480 11.85 9.85 -7.69
CA ARG A 480 11.96 10.23 -6.28
C ARG A 480 12.30 9.03 -5.38
N VAL A 481 11.69 7.87 -5.61
CA VAL A 481 12.02 6.65 -4.84
C VAL A 481 13.47 6.24 -5.07
N ILE A 482 13.95 6.25 -6.32
CA ILE A 482 15.33 5.93 -6.69
C ILE A 482 16.32 6.90 -6.01
N GLU A 483 16.05 8.20 -6.06
CA GLU A 483 16.87 9.26 -5.44
C GLU A 483 16.91 9.16 -3.91
N MET A 484 15.78 8.82 -3.28
CA MET A 484 15.69 8.67 -1.82
C MET A 484 16.66 7.60 -1.28
N VAL A 485 16.91 6.54 -2.05
CA VAL A 485 17.88 5.48 -1.71
C VAL A 485 19.25 5.68 -2.39
N ARG A 486 19.43 6.79 -3.12
CA ARG A 486 20.62 7.12 -3.92
C ARG A 486 21.00 6.06 -4.95
N PHE A 487 20.00 5.35 -5.48
CA PHE A 487 20.20 4.28 -6.45
C PHE A 487 20.44 4.80 -7.88
N ASP A 488 20.17 6.09 -8.11
CA ASP A 488 20.55 6.86 -9.31
C ASP A 488 22.07 6.88 -9.54
N LYS A 489 22.88 6.59 -8.51
CA LYS A 489 24.34 6.48 -8.62
C LYS A 489 24.83 5.13 -9.12
N VAL A 490 23.95 4.13 -9.11
CA VAL A 490 24.28 2.73 -9.46
C VAL A 490 23.61 2.34 -10.78
N LEU A 491 22.43 2.90 -11.05
CA LEU A 491 21.61 2.53 -12.19
C LEU A 491 21.65 3.62 -13.26
N ALA A 492 21.83 3.22 -14.53
CA ALA A 492 21.87 4.14 -15.66
C ALA A 492 20.45 4.55 -16.08
N LEU A 493 20.10 5.81 -15.81
CA LEU A 493 18.78 6.39 -16.06
C LEU A 493 18.78 7.26 -17.32
N TYR A 494 17.75 7.10 -18.15
CA TYR A 494 17.58 7.83 -19.42
C TYR A 494 16.18 8.45 -19.51
N SER A 495 16.06 9.52 -20.31
CA SER A 495 14.78 10.21 -20.54
C SER A 495 13.77 9.33 -21.26
N ASP A 496 14.25 8.54 -22.22
CA ASP A 496 13.45 7.74 -23.14
C ASP A 496 14.25 6.54 -23.67
N VAL A 497 13.54 5.58 -24.27
CA VAL A 497 14.13 4.34 -24.80
C VAL A 497 15.16 4.61 -25.92
N PRO A 498 14.91 5.50 -26.90
CA PRO A 498 15.92 5.85 -27.91
C PRO A 498 17.24 6.36 -27.29
N ALA A 499 17.17 7.28 -26.33
CA ALA A 499 18.35 7.77 -25.61
C ALA A 499 19.04 6.67 -24.79
N ALA A 500 18.27 5.71 -24.26
CA ALA A 500 18.81 4.54 -23.58
C ALA A 500 19.46 3.54 -24.53
N MET A 501 19.10 3.52 -25.81
CA MET A 501 19.70 2.61 -26.80
C MET A 501 20.92 3.19 -27.50
N ALA A 502 21.02 4.53 -27.55
CA ALA A 502 22.18 5.27 -28.05
C ALA A 502 23.42 5.10 -27.17
#